data_AF-A0A1I2TB42-F1
#
_entry.id   AF-A0A1I2TB42-F1
#
_cell.length_a   1.000
_cell.length_b   1.000
_cell.length_c   1.000
_cell.angle_alpha   90.00
_cell.angle_beta   90.00
_cell.angle_gamma   90.00
#
_symmetry.space_group_name_H-M   'P 1'
#
loop_
_entity.id
_entity.type
_entity.pdbx_description
1 polymer ?
#
loop_
_entity_poly.entity_id
_entity_poly.type
_entity_poly.pdbx_seq_one_letter_code
_entity_poly.pdbx_strand_id
1 'polypeptide(L)' 'MKLSHKIILGIAIAIGLFLGFQLGASLSDQFLIIWGIALLVGLIVRFIVQFLLTTFNTKN' A
#
# COMPACT_ATOMS: atom_id res chain seq x y z
N MET A 1 6.10 -13.68 18.48
CA MET A 1 5.30 -13.61 17.23
C MET A 1 5.31 -12.20 16.59
N LYS A 2 6.47 -11.55 16.36
CA LYS A 2 6.56 -10.14 15.88
C LYS A 2 7.06 -9.99 14.43
N LEU A 3 7.62 -11.05 13.84
CA LEU A 3 8.27 -11.02 12.53
C LEU A 3 7.26 -11.12 11.37
N SER A 4 6.21 -11.94 11.52
CA SER A 4 5.18 -12.11 10.47
C SER A 4 4.38 -10.83 10.20
N HIS A 5 4.10 -10.00 11.22
CA HIS A 5 3.35 -8.75 11.03
C HIS A 5 4.10 -7.73 10.16
N LYS A 6 5.43 -7.64 10.29
CA LYS A 6 6.24 -6.76 9.44
C LYS A 6 6.30 -7.24 7.99
N ILE A 7 6.32 -8.56 7.78
CA ILE A 7 6.32 -9.16 6.44
C ILE A 7 4.98 -8.90 5.74
N ILE A 8 3.85 -9.12 6.43
CA ILE A 8 2.50 -8.86 5.90
C ILE A 8 2.35 -7.38 5.52
N LEU A 9 2.87 -6.47 6.37
CA LEU A 9 2.83 -5.04 6.10
C LEU A 9 3.67 -4.66 4.87
N GLY A 10 4.87 -5.24 4.72
CA GLY A 10 5.72 -5.03 3.55
C GLY A 10 5.10 -5.54 2.25
N ILE A 11 4.52 -6.75 2.27
CA ILE A 11 3.85 -7.34 1.09
C ILE A 11 2.63 -6.52 0.68
N ALA A 12 1.81 -6.11 1.64
CA ALA A 12 0.63 -5.30 1.35
C ALA A 12 0.99 -3.93 0.72
N ILE A 13 2.05 -3.29 1.22
CA ILE A 13 2.56 -2.03 0.64
C ILE A 13 3.10 -2.26 -0.78
N ALA A 14 3.84 -3.35 -1.02
CA ALA A 14 4.35 -3.68 -2.35
C ALA A 14 3.23 -3.91 -3.37
N ILE A 15 2.19 -4.66 -3.00
CA ILE A 15 1.01 -4.90 -3.84
C ILE A 15 0.26 -3.57 -4.09
N GLY A 16 0.11 -2.74 -3.05
CA GLY A 16 -0.52 -1.42 -3.16
C GLY A 16 0.21 -0.47 -4.10
N LEU A 17 1.53 -0.40 -3.98
CA LEU A 17 2.38 0.39 -4.90
C LEU A 17 2.30 -0.12 -6.32
N PHE A 18 2.31 -1.44 -6.51
CA PHE A 18 2.21 -2.06 -7.83
C PHE A 18 0.87 -1.75 -8.50
N LEU A 19 -0.24 -1.93 -7.78
CA LEU A 19 -1.58 -1.57 -8.27
C LEU A 19 -1.70 -0.07 -8.55
N GLY A 20 -1.18 0.78 -7.68
CA GLY A 20 -1.17 2.23 -7.87
C GLY A 20 -0.35 2.68 -9.08
N PHE A 21 0.78 2.03 -9.34
CA PHE A 21 1.59 2.29 -10.52
C PHE A 21 0.92 1.80 -11.80
N GLN A 22 0.32 0.61 -11.78
CA GLN A 22 -0.40 0.06 -12.92
C GLN A 22 -1.65 0.89 -13.26
N LEU A 23 -2.37 1.37 -12.24
CA LEU A 23 -3.48 2.31 -12.40
C LEU A 23 -2.99 3.66 -12.94
N GLY A 24 -1.92 4.21 -12.38
CA GLY A 24 -1.32 5.46 -12.86
C GLY A 24 -0.90 5.38 -14.32
N ALA A 25 -0.24 4.29 -14.71
CA ALA A 25 0.18 4.03 -16.08
C ALA A 25 -0.99 3.82 -17.04
N SER A 26 -2.10 3.26 -16.57
CA SER A 26 -3.32 3.11 -17.39
C SER A 26 -4.10 4.41 -17.55
N LEU A 27 -4.00 5.36 -16.61
CA LEU A 27 -4.71 6.63 -16.68
C LEU A 27 -3.93 7.74 -17.38
N SER A 28 -2.59 7.65 -17.43
CA SER A 28 -1.77 8.72 -17.97
C SER A 28 -0.40 8.23 -18.46
N ASP A 29 0.02 8.71 -19.64
CA ASP A 29 1.39 8.53 -20.15
C ASP A 29 2.42 9.49 -19.50
N GLN A 30 1.95 10.49 -18.74
CA GLN A 30 2.86 11.39 -18.05
C GLN A 30 3.44 10.73 -16.79
N PHE A 31 4.74 10.40 -16.86
CA PHE A 31 5.50 9.77 -15.78
C PHE A 31 5.32 10.43 -14.41
N LEU A 32 5.23 11.77 -14.38
CA LEU A 32 5.00 12.56 -13.17
C LEU A 32 3.63 12.27 -12.51
N ILE A 33 2.59 12.08 -13.32
CA ILE A 33 1.23 11.76 -12.86
C ILE A 33 1.16 10.31 -12.37
N ILE A 34 1.79 9.38 -13.11
CA ILE A 34 1.90 7.96 -12.72
C ILE A 34 2.52 7.83 -11.33
N TRP A 35 3.67 8.48 -11.11
CA TRP A 35 4.35 8.47 -9.81
C TRP A 35 3.56 9.18 -8.72
N GLY A 36 2.88 10.28 -9.05
CA GLY A 36 1.98 10.96 -8.11
C GLY A 36 0.87 10.05 -7.61
N ILE A 37 0.20 9.32 -8.51
CA ILE A 37 -0.86 8.37 -8.18
C ILE A 37 -0.30 7.17 -7.41
N ALA A 38 0.82 6.60 -7.86
CA ALA A 38 1.44 5.45 -7.21
C ALA A 38 1.83 5.76 -5.75
N LEU A 39 2.40 6.94 -5.49
CA LEU A 39 2.74 7.39 -4.14
C LEU A 39 1.50 7.63 -3.27
N LEU A 40 0.45 8.23 -3.84
CA LEU A 40 -0.84 8.44 -3.16
C LEU A 40 -1.47 7.11 -2.74
N VAL A 41 -1.54 6.15 -3.66
CA VAL A 41 -2.08 4.81 -3.39
C VAL A 41 -1.21 4.07 -2.38
N GLY A 42 0.11 4.14 -2.49
CA GLY A 42 1.03 3.53 -1.53
C GLY A 42 0.85 4.07 -0.09
N LEU A 43 0.63 5.37 0.07
CA LEU A 43 0.32 5.98 1.38
C LEU A 43 -1.03 5.52 1.94
N ILE A 44 -2.06 5.47 1.09
CA ILE A 44 -3.40 4.99 1.48
C ILE A 44 -3.32 3.54 1.95
N VAL A 45 -2.64 2.68 1.19
CA VAL A 45 -2.46 1.27 1.53
C VAL A 45 -1.68 1.13 2.84
N ARG A 46 -0.63 1.91 3.06
CA ARG A 46 0.09 1.93 4.35
C ARG A 46 -0.85 2.24 5.52
N PHE A 47 -1.75 3.21 5.35
CA PHE A 47 -2.71 3.61 6.37
C PHE A 47 -3.72 2.49 6.66
N ILE A 48 -4.29 1.90 5.61
CA ILE A 48 -5.25 0.78 5.70
C ILE A 48 -4.61 -0.42 6.40
N VAL A 49 -3.38 -0.76 6.04
CA VAL A 49 -2.68 -1.92 6.59
C VAL A 49 -2.29 -1.69 8.05
N GLN A 50 -1.83 -0.49 8.43
CA GLN A 50 -1.61 -0.16 9.85
C GLN A 50 -2.92 -0.22 10.65
N PHE A 51 -4.01 0.28 10.08
CA PHE A 51 -5.32 0.27 10.71
C PHE A 51 -5.82 -1.16 10.92
N LEU A 52 -5.76 -2.02 9.89
CA LEU A 52 -6.11 -3.43 9.97
C LEU A 52 -5.28 -4.15 11.03
N LEU A 53 -3.96 -3.99 11.04
CA LEU A 53 -3.10 -4.65 12.03
C LEU A 53 -3.43 -4.17 13.46
N THR A 54 -3.75 -2.89 13.64
CA THR A 54 -4.17 -2.35 14.95
C THR A 54 -5.52 -2.93 15.37
N THR A 55 -6.47 -3.02 14.46
CA THR A 55 -7.79 -3.66 14.67
C THR A 55 -7.65 -5.15 15.01
N PHE A 56 -6.79 -5.89 14.32
CA PHE A 56 -6.59 -7.32 14.61
C PHE A 56 -5.88 -7.54 15.94
N ASN A 57 -4.95 -6.67 16.32
CA ASN A 57 -4.24 -6.77 17.60
C ASN A 57 -5.14 -6.42 18.81
N THR A 58 -6.15 -5.55 18.65
CA THR A 58 -7.09 -5.24 19.75
C THR A 58 -8.16 -6.31 19.99
N LYS A 59 -8.29 -7.30 19.10
CA LYS A 59 -9.34 -8.33 19.17
C LYS A 59 -8.86 -9.65 19.80
N ASN A 60 -7.62 -9.71 20.27
CA ASN A 60 -7.00 -10.85 20.94
C ASN A 60 -6.44 -10.43 22.30
#